data_AF-A0A840CP88-F1
#
_entry.id   AF-A0A840CP88-F1
#
_cell.length_a   1.000
_cell.length_b   1.000
_cell.length_c   1.000
_cell.angle_alpha   90.00
_cell.angle_beta   90.00
_cell.angle_gamma   90.00
#
_symmetry.space_group_name_H-M   'P 1'
#
loop_
_entity.id
_entity.type
_entity.pdbx_description
1 polymer ?
#
loop_
_entity_poly.entity_id
_entity_poly.type
_entity_poly.pdbx_seq_one_letter_code
_entity_poly.pdbx_strand_id
1 'polypeptide(L)' 'MKQLTDNLNQLFAEFAKDAALQVENGNKAAGTRARKASLAIEKALKEFRKKSVEASKRIIAIEKS' A
#
# COMPACT_ATOMS: atom_id res chain seq x y z
N MET A 1 -9.81 5.17 6.13
CA MET A 1 -9.07 3.90 6.29
C MET A 1 -9.51 2.86 5.28
N LYS A 2 -10.82 2.57 5.14
CA LYS A 2 -11.35 1.57 4.17
C LYS A 2 -10.87 1.75 2.72
N GLN A 3 -11.01 2.95 2.14
CA GLN A 3 -10.53 3.23 0.78
C GLN A 3 -9.01 3.06 0.62
N LEU A 4 -8.23 3.32 1.68
CA LEU A 4 -6.77 3.17 1.66
C LEU A 4 -6.37 1.69 1.69
N THR A 5 -7.08 0.86 2.45
CA THR A 5 -6.88 -0.59 2.47
C THR A 5 -7.31 -1.23 1.15
N ASP A 6 -8.39 -0.76 0.54
CA ASP A 6 -8.84 -1.25 -0.77
C ASP A 6 -7.81 -0.91 -1.86
N ASN A 7 -7.29 0.32 -1.86
CA ASN A 7 -6.22 0.74 -2.76
C ASN A 7 -4.92 -0.07 -2.54
N LEU A 8 -4.55 -0.36 -1.29
CA LEU A 8 -3.39 -1.21 -0.99
C LEU A 8 -3.56 -2.62 -1.57
N ASN A 9 -4.74 -3.23 -1.42
CA ASN A 9 -5.01 -4.56 -1.97
C ASN A 9 -4.84 -4.59 -3.49
N GLN A 10 -5.34 -3.57 -4.19
CA GLN A 10 -5.15 -3.46 -5.64
C GLN A 10 -3.66 -3.32 -6.01
N LEU A 11 -2.94 -2.43 -5.33
CA LEU A 11 -1.51 -2.21 -5.60
C LEU A 11 -0.67 -3.46 -5.35
N PHE A 12 -0.99 -4.25 -4.32
CA PHE A 12 -0.31 -5.53 -4.06
C PHE A 12 -0.59 -6.55 -5.16
N ALA A 13 -1.82 -6.63 -5.66
CA ALA A 13 -2.17 -7.53 -6.76
C ALA A 13 -1.43 -7.15 -8.05
N GLU A 14 -1.37 -5.85 -8.38
CA GLU A 14 -0.63 -5.32 -9.53
C GLU A 14 0.87 -5.59 -9.41
N PHE A 15 1.44 -5.31 -8.23
CA PHE A 15 2.85 -5.59 -7.93
C PHE A 15 3.18 -7.07 -8.12
N ALA A 16 2.41 -7.98 -7.50
CA ALA A 16 2.66 -9.41 -7.55
C ALA A 16 2.63 -9.95 -8.99
N LYS A 17 1.64 -9.51 -9.78
CA LYS A 17 1.52 -9.89 -11.19
C LYS A 17 2.72 -9.44 -12.01
N ASP A 18 3.09 -8.17 -11.95
CA ASP A 18 4.19 -7.63 -12.75
C ASP A 18 5.57 -8.11 -12.26
N ALA A 19 5.74 -8.33 -10.95
CA ALA A 19 6.96 -8.90 -10.39
C ALA A 19 7.17 -10.35 -10.84
N ALA A 20 6.11 -11.18 -10.83
CA ALA A 20 6.18 -12.55 -11.34
C ALA A 20 6.61 -12.58 -12.82
N LEU A 21 5.98 -11.75 -13.66
CA LEU A 21 6.36 -11.63 -15.08
C LEU A 21 7.81 -11.16 -15.28
N GLN A 22 8.32 -10.28 -14.41
CA GLN A 22 9.72 -9.88 -14.44
C GLN A 22 10.65 -11.04 -14.06
N VAL A 23 10.32 -11.78 -13.00
CA VAL A 23 11.15 -12.88 -12.46
C VAL A 23 11.18 -14.09 -13.40
N GLU A 24 10.01 -14.50 -13.90
CA GLU A 24 9.87 -15.72 -14.71
C GLU A 24 10.39 -15.51 -16.14
N ASN A 25 10.05 -14.36 -16.74
CA ASN A 25 10.23 -14.15 -18.17
C ASN A 25 11.21 -13.01 -18.50
N GLY A 26 11.86 -12.42 -17.50
CA GLY A 26 12.77 -11.29 -17.71
C GLY A 26 12.09 -10.04 -18.29
N ASN A 27 10.76 -9.92 -18.15
CA ASN A 27 10.00 -8.84 -18.77
C ASN A 27 10.36 -7.48 -18.16
N LYS A 28 11.15 -6.68 -18.88
CA LYS A 28 11.64 -5.37 -18.43
C LYS A 28 10.51 -4.37 -18.17
N ALA A 29 9.47 -4.36 -19.01
CA ALA A 29 8.34 -3.45 -18.86
C ALA A 29 7.51 -3.78 -17.61
N ALA A 30 7.27 -5.07 -17.35
CA ALA A 30 6.66 -5.54 -16.11
C ALA A 30 7.52 -5.13 -14.90
N GLY A 31 8.84 -5.26 -14.98
CA GLY A 31 9.71 -4.81 -13.90
C GLY A 31 9.68 -3.31 -13.62
N THR A 32 9.50 -2.46 -14.63
CA THR A 32 9.28 -1.02 -14.41
C THR A 32 7.95 -0.76 -13.71
N ARG A 33 6.88 -1.47 -14.09
CA ARG A 33 5.57 -1.35 -13.43
C ARG A 33 5.58 -1.87 -11.99
N ALA A 34 6.24 -3.00 -11.72
CA ALA A 34 6.41 -3.54 -10.38
C ALA A 34 7.13 -2.54 -9.45
N ARG A 35 8.19 -1.87 -9.93
CA ARG A 35 8.86 -0.81 -9.15
C ARG A 35 7.96 0.40 -8.90
N LYS A 36 7.14 0.79 -9.87
CA LYS A 36 6.18 1.89 -9.68
C LYS A 36 5.12 1.52 -8.63
N ALA A 37 4.59 0.30 -8.69
CA ALA A 37 3.63 -0.22 -7.72
C ALA A 37 4.25 -0.30 -6.31
N SER A 38 5.50 -0.76 -6.16
CA SER A 38 6.16 -0.83 -4.85
C SER A 38 6.34 0.54 -4.19
N LEU A 39 6.68 1.57 -4.97
CA LEU A 39 6.75 2.96 -4.47
C LEU A 39 5.38 3.50 -4.04
N ALA A 40 4.31 3.13 -4.74
CA ALA A 40 2.94 3.50 -4.36
C ALA A 40 2.50 2.79 -3.07
N ILE A 41 2.82 1.49 -2.93
CA ILE A 41 2.57 0.71 -1.71
C ILE A 41 3.27 1.36 -0.51
N GLU A 42 4.55 1.71 -0.64
CA GLU A 42 5.31 2.32 0.45
C GLU A 42 4.63 3.61 0.97
N LYS A 43 4.19 4.48 0.05
CA LYS A 43 3.47 5.71 0.39
C LYS A 43 2.14 5.41 1.09
N ALA A 44 1.36 4.48 0.56
CA ALA A 44 0.07 4.10 1.12
C ALA A 44 0.21 3.46 2.53
N LEU A 45 1.24 2.65 2.75
CA LEU A 45 1.55 2.08 4.07
C LEU A 45 1.94 3.17 5.09
N LYS A 46 2.75 4.16 4.68
CA LYS A 46 3.08 5.31 5.54
C LYS A 46 1.85 6.13 5.88
N GLU A 47 0.95 6.37 4.92
CA GLU A 47 -0.32 7.05 5.16
C GLU A 47 -1.21 6.26 6.12
N PHE A 48 -1.30 4.94 5.94
CA PHE A 48 -2.09 4.06 6.80
C PHE A 48 -1.60 4.13 8.23
N ARG A 49 -0.28 4.05 8.45
CA ARG A 49 0.33 4.21 9.78
C ARG A 49 -0.04 5.55 10.43
N LYS A 50 0.07 6.66 9.69
CA LYS A 50 -0.27 8.00 10.20
C LYS A 50 -1.74 8.07 10.62
N LYS A 51 -2.66 7.66 9.75
CA LYS A 51 -4.11 7.69 10.02
C LYS A 51 -4.50 6.75 11.15
N SER A 52 -3.84 5.59 11.27
CA SER A 52 -4.06 4.66 12.38
C SER A 52 -3.68 5.28 13.73
N VAL A 53 -2.51 5.91 13.82
CA VAL A 53 -2.07 6.58 15.06
C VAL A 53 -3.00 7.73 15.42
N GLU A 54 -3.43 8.51 14.43
CA GLU A 54 -4.37 9.61 14.66
C GLU A 54 -5.73 9.11 15.15
N ALA A 55 -6.26 8.03 14.56
CA ALA A 55 -7.49 7.41 15.02
C ALA A 55 -7.37 6.93 16.48
N SER A 56 -6.26 6.29 16.85
CA SER A 56 -6.02 5.87 18.24
C SER A 56 -5.98 7.05 19.21
N LYS A 57 -5.34 8.17 18.84
CA LYS A 57 -5.32 9.38 19.67
C LYS A 57 -6.71 9.98 19.87
N ARG A 58 -7.55 9.99 18.82
CA ARG A 58 -8.92 10.49 18.90
C ARG A 58 -9.80 9.64 19.82
N ILE A 59 -9.68 8.31 19.75
CA ILE A 59 -10.43 7.39 20.63
C ILE A 59 -10.11 7.68 22.11
N ILE A 60 -8.82 7.78 22.46
CA ILE A 60 -8.38 8.06 23.83
C ILE A 60 -8.89 9.42 24.34
N ALA A 61 -9.01 10.42 23.47
CA ALA A 61 -9.52 11.75 23.85
C ALA A 61 -11.02 11.72 24.18
N ILE A 62 -11.81 10.98 23.39
CA ILE A 62 -13.26 10.81 23.61
C ILE A 62 -13.52 10.06 24.93
N GLU A 63 -12.76 9.00 25.22
CA GLU A 63 -12.92 8.22 26.47
C GLU A 63 -12.59 9.01 27.75
N LYS A 64 -11.84 10.11 27.63
CA LYS A 64 -11.43 10.96 28.76
C LYS A 64 -12.29 12.20 28.94
N SER A 65 -13.25 12.44 28.03
CA SER A 65 -14.18 13.57 28.03
C SER A 65 -15.50 13.17 28.66
#